data_AF-A0A9W8DWU7-F1
#
_entry.id   AF-A0A9W8DWU7-F1
#
_cell.length_a   1.000
_cell.length_b   1.000
_cell.length_c   1.000
_cell.angle_alpha   90.00
_cell.angle_beta   90.00
_cell.angle_gamma   90.00
#
_symmetry.space_group_name_H-M   'P 1'
#
loop_
_entity.id
_entity.type
_entity.pdbx_description
1 polymer ?
#
loop_
_entity_poly.entity_id
_entity_poly.type
_entity_poly.pdbx_seq_one_letter_code
_entity_poly.pdbx_strand_id
1 'polypeptide(L)'
;MTHSDPAGRLGRRMDRMGFEWHSVGENVASGYHSEDDVVRAWMKSPPHRKNILNPHSVFLGIANVQGYWTQEFGCPLDLKFAAEVAHKAAICPPLSSLPLY
;
A
#
# COMPACT_ATOMS: atom_id res chain seq x y z
N MET A 1 11.31 -12.26 -0.13
CA MET A 1 10.51 -11.02 -0.02
C MET A 1 11.20 -10.07 0.94
N THR A 2 11.35 -8.79 0.60
CA THR A 2 12.00 -7.77 1.45
C THR A 2 11.31 -6.42 1.28
N HIS A 3 11.45 -5.52 2.26
CA HIS A 3 10.93 -4.15 2.26
C HIS A 3 11.85 -3.13 1.54
N SER A 4 12.90 -3.62 0.87
CA SER A 4 13.90 -2.81 0.18
C SER A 4 14.04 -3.29 -1.25
N ASP A 5 13.87 -2.38 -2.21
CA ASP A 5 14.20 -2.60 -3.62
C ASP A 5 15.42 -1.72 -4.02
N PRO A 6 15.87 -1.70 -5.29
CA PRO A 6 16.94 -0.81 -5.73
C PRO A 6 16.63 0.68 -5.53
N ALA A 7 15.35 1.05 -5.50
CA ALA A 7 14.92 2.39 -5.16
C ALA A 7 15.07 2.62 -3.63
N GLY A 8 14.86 1.62 -2.79
CA GLY A 8 15.09 1.63 -1.35
C GLY A 8 13.85 1.21 -0.56
N ARG A 9 13.81 1.60 0.71
CA ARG A 9 12.63 1.38 1.57
C ARG A 9 11.48 2.30 1.15
N LEU A 10 10.26 1.94 1.54
CA LEU A 10 9.02 2.66 1.24
C LEU A 10 9.13 4.18 1.37
N GLY A 11 9.65 4.70 2.48
CA GLY A 11 9.79 6.15 2.68
C GLY A 11 10.53 6.85 1.55
N ARG A 12 11.68 6.30 1.11
CA ARG A 12 12.43 6.85 -0.02
C ARG A 12 11.68 6.75 -1.35
N ARG A 13 10.84 5.73 -1.53
CA ARG A 13 9.99 5.61 -2.73
C ARG A 13 8.91 6.69 -2.74
N MET A 14 8.30 6.96 -1.58
CA MET A 14 7.32 8.04 -1.41
C MET A 14 7.95 9.42 -1.61
N ASP A 15 9.15 9.67 -1.05
CA ASP A 15 9.88 10.93 -1.23
C ASP A 15 10.14 11.24 -2.72
N ARG A 16 10.53 10.22 -3.51
CA ARG A 16 10.76 10.39 -4.95
C ARG A 16 9.51 10.67 -5.76
N MET A 17 8.34 10.23 -5.28
CA MET A 17 7.07 10.55 -5.90
C MET A 17 6.56 11.95 -5.51
N GLY A 18 7.27 12.65 -4.62
CA GLY A 18 6.82 13.94 -4.09
C GLY A 18 5.63 13.80 -3.13
N PHE A 19 5.42 12.62 -2.56
CA PHE A 19 4.40 12.41 -1.54
C PHE A 19 4.94 12.94 -0.21
N GLU A 20 4.31 13.97 0.35
CA GLU A 20 4.69 14.50 1.67
C GLU A 20 3.96 13.72 2.77
N TRP A 21 4.71 13.07 3.67
CA TRP A 21 4.15 12.13 4.64
C TRP A 21 4.66 12.37 6.06
N HIS A 22 3.79 12.13 7.03
CA HIS A 22 4.15 12.02 8.44
C HIS A 22 4.54 10.58 8.80
N SER A 23 3.79 9.59 8.31
CA SER A 23 4.17 8.18 8.42
C SER A 23 3.70 7.35 7.22
N VAL A 24 4.46 6.30 6.90
CA VAL A 24 4.13 5.33 5.85
C VAL A 24 4.35 3.91 6.37
N GLY A 25 3.54 2.96 5.89
CA GLY A 25 3.61 1.55 6.28
C GLY A 25 3.50 0.62 5.08
N GLU A 26 4.14 -0.54 5.13
CA GLU A 26 4.12 -1.53 4.05
C GLU A 26 3.95 -2.93 4.62
N ASN A 27 3.06 -3.70 3.98
CA ASN A 27 2.94 -5.13 4.12
C ASN A 27 3.31 -5.78 2.78
N VAL A 28 4.09 -6.85 2.84
CA VAL A 28 4.45 -7.66 1.66
C VAL A 28 4.19 -9.13 1.95
N ALA A 29 3.76 -9.88 0.94
CA ALA A 29 3.51 -11.31 1.06
C ALA A 29 3.61 -12.02 -0.30
N SER A 30 3.91 -13.32 -0.28
CA SER A 30 3.93 -14.17 -1.49
C SER A 30 3.41 -15.56 -1.16
N GLY A 31 2.93 -16.28 -2.17
CA GLY A 31 2.43 -17.65 -2.02
C GLY A 31 0.96 -17.75 -1.58
N TYR A 32 0.24 -16.63 -1.57
CA TYR A 32 -1.20 -16.58 -1.32
C TYR A 32 -1.95 -16.40 -2.64
N HIS A 33 -3.02 -17.17 -2.81
CA HIS A 33 -3.76 -17.28 -4.08
C HIS A 33 -5.03 -16.42 -4.11
N SER A 34 -5.40 -15.81 -2.98
CA SER A 34 -6.55 -14.92 -2.87
C SER A 34 -6.25 -13.72 -1.97
N GLU A 35 -6.96 -12.63 -2.19
CA GLU A 35 -6.96 -11.41 -1.35
C GLU A 35 -7.28 -11.76 0.10
N ASP A 36 -8.27 -12.64 0.26
CA ASP A 36 -8.77 -13.13 1.53
C ASP A 36 -7.69 -13.87 2.33
N ASP A 37 -6.92 -14.74 1.68
CA ASP A 37 -5.83 -15.48 2.31
C ASP A 37 -4.69 -14.56 2.75
N VAL A 38 -4.31 -13.62 1.89
CA VAL A 38 -3.19 -12.70 2.21
C VAL A 38 -3.59 -11.71 3.31
N VAL A 39 -4.81 -11.19 3.30
CA VAL A 39 -5.30 -10.31 4.37
C VAL A 39 -5.40 -11.07 5.69
N ARG A 40 -5.92 -12.31 5.69
CA ARG A 40 -5.92 -13.16 6.89
C ARG A 40 -4.50 -13.40 7.41
N ALA A 41 -3.53 -13.64 6.53
CA ALA A 41 -2.14 -13.84 6.92
C ALA A 41 -1.53 -12.58 7.54
N TRP A 42 -1.73 -11.41 6.94
CA TRP A 42 -1.28 -10.13 7.51
C TRP A 42 -1.94 -9.85 8.86
N MET A 43 -3.24 -10.11 9.00
CA MET A 43 -3.97 -9.91 10.26
C MET A 43 -3.52 -10.83 11.40
N LYS A 44 -2.92 -11.98 11.09
CA LYS A 44 -2.30 -12.90 12.05
C LYS A 44 -0.87 -12.52 12.44
N SER A 45 -0.23 -11.62 11.69
CA SER A 45 1.13 -11.15 11.95
C SER A 45 1.10 -9.81 12.69
N PRO A 46 1.61 -9.72 13.94
CA PRO A 46 1.52 -8.48 14.72
C PRO A 46 2.10 -7.23 14.03
N PRO A 47 3.27 -7.29 13.35
CA PRO A 47 3.78 -6.13 12.59
C PRO A 47 2.86 -5.71 11.44
N HIS A 48 2.35 -6.65 10.65
CA HIS A 48 1.49 -6.32 9.51
C HIS A 48 0.10 -5.83 9.95
N ARG A 49 -0.46 -6.47 10.98
CA ARG A 49 -1.70 -6.06 11.63
C ARG A 49 -1.60 -4.63 12.17
N LYS A 50 -0.46 -4.24 12.74
CA LYS A 50 -0.24 -2.87 13.21
C LYS A 50 -0.38 -1.84 12.09
N ASN A 51 0.09 -2.14 10.88
CA ASN A 51 -0.09 -1.27 9.72
C ASN A 51 -1.57 -1.18 9.31
N ILE A 52 -2.27 -2.33 9.21
CA ILE A 52 -3.70 -2.39 8.83
C ILE A 52 -4.58 -1.61 9.82
N LEU A 53 -4.30 -1.72 11.12
CA LEU A 53 -5.11 -1.11 12.17
C LEU A 53 -4.63 0.28 12.58
N ASN A 54 -3.71 0.91 11.84
CA ASN A 54 -3.21 2.23 12.17
C ASN A 54 -4.26 3.30 11.82
N PRO A 55 -4.89 3.97 12.82
CA PRO A 55 -5.97 4.92 12.58
C PRO A 55 -5.50 6.21 11.87
N HIS A 56 -4.19 6.46 11.83
CA HIS A 56 -3.63 7.64 11.17
C HIS A 56 -3.41 7.43 9.67
N SER A 57 -3.51 6.19 9.16
CA SER A 57 -3.36 5.93 7.73
C SER A 57 -4.67 6.27 7.02
N VAL A 58 -4.61 7.25 6.13
CA VAL A 58 -5.79 7.72 5.37
C VAL A 58 -5.69 7.38 3.88
N PHE A 59 -4.51 6.94 3.42
CA PHE A 59 -4.29 6.39 2.10
C PHE A 59 -3.91 4.91 2.17
N LEU A 60 -4.42 4.15 1.19
CA LEU A 60 -4.18 2.72 1.02
C LEU A 60 -4.00 2.42 -0.47
N GLY A 61 -2.93 1.70 -0.81
CA GLY A 61 -2.72 1.07 -2.11
C GLY A 61 -2.46 -0.42 -1.94
N ILE A 62 -3.04 -1.25 -2.83
CA ILE A 62 -2.81 -2.70 -2.84
C ILE A 62 -2.53 -3.13 -4.28
N ALA A 63 -1.53 -3.98 -4.48
CA ALA A 63 -1.24 -4.59 -5.76
C ALA A 63 -0.87 -6.07 -5.59
N ASN A 64 -1.24 -6.87 -6.58
CA ASN A 64 -0.68 -8.19 -6.82
C ASN A 64 0.00 -8.19 -8.19
N VAL A 65 1.26 -8.61 -8.23
CA VAL A 65 1.96 -8.86 -9.49
C VAL A 65 2.57 -10.24 -9.39
N GLN A 66 2.10 -11.18 -10.21
CA GLN A 66 2.64 -12.55 -10.29
C GLN A 66 2.71 -13.26 -8.92
N GLY A 67 1.70 -13.07 -8.07
CA GLY A 67 1.67 -13.71 -6.74
C GLY A 67 2.49 -13.00 -5.65
N TYR A 68 3.07 -11.84 -5.97
CA TYR A 68 3.68 -10.93 -5.01
C TYR A 68 2.68 -9.85 -4.63
N TRP A 69 2.25 -9.87 -3.37
CA TRP A 69 1.31 -8.92 -2.80
C TRP A 69 2.04 -7.81 -2.07
N THR A 70 1.66 -6.57 -2.36
CA THR A 70 2.10 -5.39 -1.63
C THR A 70 0.88 -4.58 -1.20
N GLN A 71 0.91 -4.11 0.05
CA GLN A 71 -0.08 -3.20 0.60
C GLN A 71 0.66 -2.04 1.28
N GLU A 72 0.45 -0.83 0.79
CA GLU A 72 1.10 0.39 1.28
C GLU A 72 0.07 1.32 1.94
N PHE A 73 0.47 1.94 3.04
CA PHE A 73 -0.33 2.84 3.86
C PHE A 73 0.36 4.21 3.95
N GLY A 74 -0.43 5.28 3.87
CA GLY A 74 0.08 6.65 3.96
C GLY A 74 -0.70 7.51 4.95
N CYS A 75 0.03 8.17 5.84
CA CYS A 75 -0.43 9.33 6.62
C CYS A 75 0.25 10.58 6.04
N PRO A 76 -0.49 11.45 5.34
CA PRO A 76 0.05 12.65 4.70
C PRO A 76 0.52 13.66 5.76
N LEU A 77 1.47 14.51 5.38
CA LEU A 77 1.98 15.56 6.25
C LEU A 77 0.94 16.67 6.50
N ASP A 78 0.15 17.02 5.47
CA ASP A 78 -0.93 18.00 5.55
C ASP A 78 -2.27 17.40 5.10
N LEU A 79 -3.32 17.59 5.90
CA LEU A 79 -4.69 17.19 5.56
C LEU A 79 -5.26 18.00 4.39
N LYS A 80 -4.73 19.19 4.07
CA LYS A 80 -5.09 19.92 2.85
C LYS A 80 -4.61 19.21 1.60
N PHE A 81 -3.36 18.72 1.60
CA PHE A 81 -2.85 17.83 0.56
C PHE A 81 -3.69 16.55 0.49
N ALA A 82 -4.05 15.99 1.64
CA ALA A 82 -4.91 14.81 1.69
C ALA A 82 -6.26 15.05 1.00
N ALA A 83 -6.90 16.19 1.29
CA ALA A 83 -8.16 16.59 0.68
C ALA A 83 -8.02 16.85 -0.82
N GLU A 84 -6.94 17.49 -1.28
CA GLU A 84 -6.70 17.73 -2.70
C GLU A 84 -6.50 16.41 -3.48
N VAL A 85 -5.70 15.49 -2.94
CA VAL A 85 -5.42 14.20 -3.57
C VAL A 85 -6.64 13.29 -3.52
N ALA A 86 -7.45 13.32 -2.45
CA ALA A 86 -8.68 12.53 -2.35
C ALA A 86 -9.67 12.79 -3.50
N HIS A 87 -9.73 14.01 -4.04
CA HIS A 87 -10.57 14.32 -5.21
C HIS A 87 -10.01 13.78 -6.53
N LYS A 88 -8.71 13.47 -6.58
CA LYS A 88 -8.01 12.90 -7.75
C LYS A 88 -7.78 11.38 -7.60
N ALA A 89 -7.90 10.84 -6.39
CA ALA A 89 -7.72 9.43 -6.07
C ALA A 89 -8.92 8.61 -6.55
N ALA A 90 -8.94 8.26 -7.83
CA ALA A 90 -9.83 7.24 -8.37
C ALA A 90 -9.16 5.86 -8.21
N ILE A 91 -9.71 5.10 -7.26
CA ILE A 91 -10.01 3.66 -7.23
C ILE A 91 -9.24 2.81 -8.24
N CYS A 92 -8.65 1.70 -7.75
CA CYS A 92 -8.18 0.54 -8.51
C CYS A 92 -8.89 0.50 -9.88
N PRO A 93 -8.18 0.63 -11.03
CA PRO A 93 -8.85 0.80 -12.31
C PRO A 93 -9.88 -0.31 -12.47
N PRO A 94 -11.06 -0.04 -13.07
CA PRO A 94 -12.03 -1.10 -13.33
C PRO A 94 -11.29 -2.25 -14.04
N LEU A 95 -11.48 -3.47 -13.55
CA LEU A 95 -10.85 -4.72 -14.03
C LEU A 95 -10.92 -4.92 -15.56
N SER A 96 -11.72 -4.11 -16.27
CA SER A 96 -11.83 -4.05 -17.72
C SER A 96 -10.64 -3.41 -18.46
N SER A 97 -9.64 -2.83 -17.78
CA SER A 97 -8.50 -2.16 -18.44
C SER A 97 -7.13 -2.82 -18.24
N LEU A 98 -7.06 -4.04 -17.72
CA LEU A 98 -5.81 -4.83 -17.73
C LEU A 98 -5.86 -5.85 -18.88
N PRO A 99 -4.82 -5.95 -19.72
CA PRO A 99 -4.76 -7.01 -20.72
C PRO A 99 -4.72 -8.36 -19.99
N LEU A 100 -5.71 -9.21 -20.28
CA LEU A 100 -5.71 -10.61 -19.88
C LEU A 100 -4.48 -11.29 -20.50
N TYR A 101 -3.55 -11.72 -19.65
CA TYR A 101 -2.54 -12.72 -19.98
C TYR A 101 -2.48 -13.73 -18.85
#